data_AF-A0A929WAL3-F1
#
_entry.id   AF-A0A929WAL3-F1
#
_cell.length_a   1.000
_cell.length_b   1.000
_cell.length_c   1.000
_cell.angle_alpha   90.00
_cell.angle_beta   90.00
_cell.angle_gamma   90.00
#
_symmetry.space_group_name_H-M   'P 1'
#
loop_
_entity.id
_entity.type
_entity.pdbx_description
1 polymer ?
#
loop_
_entity_poly.entity_id
_entity_poly.type
_entity_poly.pdbx_seq_one_letter_code
_entity_poly.pdbx_strand_id
1 'polypeptide(L)'
;ENDYIEDRSIRDDFGRNLLTEDYPESDWNRDINFFMQCCRFYLKVAGTSGKILPPLGNILQRKHKADMGENFEDWAATFFAEESGNLDCLLVRRLAFENYVRFAGNVGHQYSMKRFVKQLKAFVALSQEVYMLNPPELCNSQGRISRRIDGKMEDIIYLRSKKAHEEEEPVNDSFDPPYRLPY
;
A
#
# COMPACT_ATOMS: atom_id res chain seq x y z
N GLU A 1 -40.79 7.49 21.23
CA GLU A 1 -41.15 6.85 19.95
C GLU A 1 -39.87 6.45 19.24
N ASN A 2 -39.92 5.40 18.43
CA ASN A 2 -38.77 4.88 17.69
C ASN A 2 -38.70 5.61 16.33
N ASP A 3 -37.57 6.25 16.00
CA ASP A 3 -37.42 7.11 14.80
C ASP A 3 -37.00 6.33 13.53
N TYR A 4 -37.15 5.00 13.52
CA TYR A 4 -36.81 4.18 12.35
C TYR A 4 -37.93 4.18 11.31
N ILE A 5 -37.52 4.07 10.04
CA ILE A 5 -38.44 3.99 8.88
C ILE A 5 -39.22 2.66 8.91
N GLU A 6 -38.60 1.59 9.38
CA GLU A 6 -39.22 0.28 9.60
C GLU A 6 -38.64 -0.40 10.85
N ASP A 7 -39.49 -1.12 11.56
CA ASP A 7 -39.07 -2.04 12.62
C ASP A 7 -38.88 -3.44 12.02
N ARG A 8 -37.66 -3.98 12.11
CA ARG A 8 -37.34 -5.35 11.71
C ARG A 8 -37.03 -6.21 12.93
N SER A 9 -37.51 -7.44 12.90
CA SER A 9 -37.29 -8.47 13.90
C SER A 9 -36.51 -9.65 13.30
N ILE A 10 -35.99 -10.52 14.17
CA ILE A 10 -35.32 -11.78 13.76
C ILE A 10 -36.22 -12.62 12.85
N ARG A 11 -37.53 -12.63 13.11
CA ARG A 11 -38.51 -13.37 12.31
C ARG A 11 -38.57 -12.88 10.86
N ASP A 12 -38.31 -11.60 10.61
CA ASP A 12 -38.38 -11.02 9.27
C ASP A 12 -37.22 -11.47 8.37
N ASP A 13 -36.09 -11.89 8.95
CA ASP A 13 -34.95 -12.45 8.20
C ASP A 13 -35.00 -13.98 8.08
N PHE A 14 -35.47 -14.66 9.13
CA PHE A 14 -35.37 -16.13 9.23
C PHE A 14 -36.72 -16.86 9.11
N GLY A 15 -37.83 -16.13 8.97
CA GLY A 15 -39.18 -16.67 8.93
C GLY A 15 -39.66 -17.28 10.26
N ARG A 16 -38.87 -17.16 11.33
CA ARG A 16 -39.16 -17.67 12.68
C ARG A 16 -38.34 -16.94 13.73
N ASN A 17 -38.76 -17.06 14.98
CA ASN A 17 -37.92 -16.65 16.10
C ASN A 17 -36.83 -17.72 16.32
N LEU A 18 -35.63 -17.28 16.68
CA LEU A 18 -34.51 -18.15 16.99
C LEU A 18 -34.42 -18.33 18.51
N LEU A 19 -34.02 -19.51 18.97
CA LEU A 19 -33.73 -19.81 20.39
C LEU A 19 -34.90 -19.56 21.35
N THR A 20 -36.13 -19.64 20.84
CA THR A 20 -37.38 -19.57 21.60
C THR A 20 -37.99 -20.95 21.83
N GLU A 21 -39.09 -21.03 22.58
CA GLU A 21 -39.78 -22.30 22.87
C GLU A 21 -40.27 -23.04 21.61
N ASP A 22 -40.60 -22.30 20.54
CA ASP A 22 -41.02 -22.83 19.23
C ASP A 22 -39.84 -23.14 18.29
N TYR A 23 -38.59 -22.94 18.73
CA TYR A 23 -37.42 -23.21 17.92
C TYR A 23 -37.18 -24.73 17.81
N PRO A 24 -37.06 -25.29 16.59
CA PRO A 24 -37.01 -26.74 16.43
C PRO A 24 -35.86 -27.40 17.17
N GLU A 25 -36.14 -28.55 17.78
CA GLU A 25 -35.13 -29.33 18.52
C GLU A 25 -33.92 -29.70 17.65
N SER A 26 -34.13 -29.95 16.35
CA SER A 26 -33.03 -30.21 15.41
C SER A 26 -32.10 -29.01 15.24
N ASP A 27 -32.64 -27.80 15.28
CA ASP A 27 -31.88 -26.57 15.12
C ASP A 27 -31.18 -26.20 16.44
N TRP A 28 -31.85 -26.40 17.59
CA TRP A 28 -31.21 -26.37 18.92
C TRP A 28 -29.98 -27.29 18.98
N ASN A 29 -30.12 -28.53 18.52
CA ASN A 29 -29.00 -29.47 18.48
C ASN A 29 -27.87 -29.01 17.56
N ARG A 30 -28.18 -28.42 16.41
CA ARG A 30 -27.16 -27.86 15.50
C ARG A 30 -26.42 -26.70 16.14
N ASP A 31 -27.13 -25.78 16.78
CA ASP A 31 -26.56 -24.60 17.43
C ASP A 31 -25.70 -24.98 18.63
N ILE A 32 -26.16 -25.90 19.48
CA ILE A 32 -25.37 -26.42 20.61
C ILE A 32 -24.10 -27.10 20.10
N ASN A 33 -24.20 -27.93 19.06
CA ASN A 33 -23.03 -28.57 18.46
C ASN A 33 -22.05 -27.54 17.90
N PHE A 34 -22.55 -26.48 17.23
CA PHE A 34 -21.73 -25.39 16.72
C PHE A 34 -21.03 -24.64 17.87
N PHE A 35 -21.73 -24.31 18.95
CA PHE A 35 -21.14 -23.66 20.12
C PHE A 35 -20.04 -24.53 20.74
N MET A 36 -20.29 -25.84 20.87
CA MET A 36 -19.29 -26.78 21.37
C MET A 36 -18.06 -26.89 20.45
N GLN A 37 -18.25 -26.83 19.13
CA GLN A 37 -17.15 -26.77 18.16
C GLN A 37 -16.33 -25.48 18.32
N CYS A 38 -16.99 -24.32 18.48
CA CYS A 38 -16.34 -23.04 18.73
C CYS A 38 -15.54 -23.06 20.04
N CYS A 39 -16.09 -23.57 21.13
CA CYS A 39 -15.40 -23.74 22.41
C CYS A 39 -14.18 -24.65 22.27
N ARG A 40 -14.33 -25.80 21.62
CA ARG A 40 -13.22 -26.73 21.36
C ARG A 40 -12.11 -26.07 20.55
N PHE A 41 -12.47 -25.32 19.50
CA PHE A 41 -11.51 -24.57 18.70
C PHE A 41 -10.77 -23.53 19.54
N TYR A 42 -11.50 -22.69 20.28
CA TYR A 42 -10.92 -21.68 21.16
C TYR A 42 -9.93 -22.28 22.15
N LEU A 43 -10.31 -23.33 22.87
CA LEU A 43 -9.43 -24.00 23.83
C LEU A 43 -8.19 -24.63 23.16
N LYS A 44 -8.34 -25.17 21.94
CA LYS A 44 -7.23 -25.71 21.16
C LYS A 44 -6.21 -24.63 20.76
N VAL A 45 -6.67 -23.41 20.47
CA VAL A 45 -5.81 -22.31 20.01
C VAL A 45 -5.41 -21.32 21.12
N ALA A 46 -6.05 -21.37 22.28
CA ALA A 46 -5.77 -20.46 23.40
C ALA A 46 -4.32 -20.56 23.91
N GLY A 47 -3.69 -21.74 23.78
CA GLY A 47 -2.27 -21.94 24.11
C GLY A 47 -1.29 -21.62 22.97
N THR A 48 -1.77 -21.38 21.75
CA THR A 48 -0.91 -20.98 20.63
C THR A 48 -0.77 -19.46 20.59
N SER A 49 0.45 -18.95 20.71
CA SER A 49 0.76 -17.50 20.65
C SER A 49 0.56 -16.87 19.25
N GLY A 50 0.04 -17.63 18.29
CA GLY A 50 -0.19 -17.16 16.93
C GLY A 50 -1.48 -16.38 16.81
N LYS A 51 -1.41 -15.08 16.49
CA LYS A 51 -2.59 -14.33 16.08
C LYS A 51 -3.16 -14.96 14.81
N ILE A 52 -4.43 -15.35 14.83
CA ILE A 52 -5.16 -15.73 13.60
C ILE A 52 -5.34 -14.45 12.80
N LEU A 53 -4.47 -14.25 11.82
CA LEU A 53 -4.55 -13.11 10.91
C LEU A 53 -5.34 -13.52 9.67
N PRO A 54 -6.17 -12.62 9.09
CA PRO A 54 -6.74 -12.88 7.78
C PRO A 54 -5.61 -13.04 6.74
N PRO A 55 -5.89 -13.55 5.53
CA PRO A 55 -4.90 -13.53 4.44
C PRO A 55 -4.53 -12.08 4.10
N LEU A 56 -3.49 -11.57 4.78
CA LEU A 56 -3.09 -10.16 4.74
C LEU A 56 -2.51 -9.76 3.38
N GLY A 57 -2.00 -10.71 2.58
CA GLY A 57 -1.40 -10.42 1.28
C GLY A 57 -2.33 -9.62 0.36
N ASN A 58 -3.56 -10.10 0.18
CA ASN A 58 -4.55 -9.42 -0.66
C ASN A 58 -5.00 -8.07 -0.06
N ILE A 59 -5.02 -7.95 1.27
CA ILE A 59 -5.40 -6.72 1.96
C ILE A 59 -4.32 -5.65 1.77
N LEU A 60 -3.04 -6.02 1.91
CA LEU A 60 -1.92 -5.10 1.73
C LEU A 60 -1.80 -4.64 0.28
N GLN A 61 -1.94 -5.55 -0.69
CA GLN A 61 -1.95 -5.18 -2.11
C GLN A 61 -3.09 -4.22 -2.45
N ARG A 62 -4.31 -4.49 -1.97
CA ARG A 62 -5.47 -3.59 -2.13
C ARG A 62 -5.22 -2.23 -1.49
N LYS A 63 -4.64 -2.20 -0.29
CA LYS A 63 -4.27 -0.96 0.40
C LYS A 63 -3.25 -0.16 -0.43
N HIS A 64 -2.20 -0.79 -0.93
CA HIS A 64 -1.20 -0.11 -1.75
C HIS A 64 -1.82 0.42 -3.06
N LYS A 65 -2.67 -0.36 -3.73
CA LYS A 65 -3.41 0.09 -4.92
C LYS A 65 -4.29 1.32 -4.62
N ALA A 66 -5.04 1.29 -3.53
CA ALA A 66 -5.86 2.42 -3.10
C ALA A 66 -5.02 3.65 -2.69
N ASP A 67 -3.90 3.44 -1.99
CA ASP A 67 -2.99 4.49 -1.56
C ASP A 67 -2.28 5.16 -2.75
N MET A 68 -1.93 4.38 -3.78
CA MET A 68 -1.29 4.84 -5.02
C MET A 68 -2.29 5.63 -5.89
N GLY A 69 -3.42 5.01 -6.24
CA GLY A 69 -4.39 5.57 -7.18
C GLY A 69 -3.91 5.53 -8.64
N GLU A 70 -4.86 5.45 -9.56
CA GLU A 70 -4.66 5.24 -11.00
C GLU A 70 -3.77 6.32 -11.64
N ASN A 71 -4.07 7.60 -11.42
CA ASN A 71 -3.27 8.72 -11.97
C ASN A 71 -1.78 8.66 -11.58
N PHE A 72 -1.46 8.23 -10.35
CA PHE A 72 -0.07 8.12 -9.94
C PHE A 72 0.58 6.89 -10.55
N GLU A 73 -0.16 5.78 -10.63
CA GLU A 73 0.31 4.55 -11.25
C GLU A 73 0.70 4.77 -12.72
N ASP A 74 -0.16 5.41 -13.50
CA ASP A 74 0.08 5.69 -14.93
C ASP A 74 1.31 6.60 -15.13
N TRP A 75 1.40 7.65 -14.31
CA TRP A 75 2.56 8.54 -14.31
C TRP A 75 3.84 7.78 -13.94
N ALA A 76 3.82 7.01 -12.85
CA ALA A 76 5.00 6.33 -12.33
C ALA A 76 5.48 5.22 -13.29
N ALA A 77 4.56 4.50 -13.92
CA ALA A 77 4.88 3.50 -14.94
C ALA A 77 5.61 4.11 -16.14
N THR A 78 5.22 5.32 -16.55
CA THR A 78 5.89 6.04 -17.64
C THR A 78 7.20 6.70 -17.17
N PHE A 79 7.15 7.36 -16.03
CA PHE A 79 8.26 8.14 -15.49
C PHE A 79 9.42 7.22 -15.07
N PHE A 80 9.15 6.03 -14.52
CA PHE A 80 10.16 5.05 -14.09
C PHE A 80 10.27 3.84 -15.02
N ALA A 81 9.84 3.94 -16.29
CA ALA A 81 10.11 2.90 -17.27
C ALA A 81 11.62 2.69 -17.46
N GLU A 82 12.05 1.48 -17.83
CA GLU A 82 13.47 1.16 -18.04
C GLU A 82 14.15 2.12 -19.04
N GLU A 83 13.42 2.56 -20.07
CA GLU A 83 13.92 3.47 -21.10
C GLU A 83 13.85 4.96 -20.70
N SER A 84 13.21 5.31 -19.57
CA SER A 84 13.01 6.71 -19.18
C SER A 84 14.27 7.37 -18.63
N GLY A 85 15.20 6.57 -18.10
CA GLY A 85 16.41 7.06 -17.44
C GLY A 85 16.22 7.58 -16.02
N ASN A 86 15.04 7.44 -15.43
CA ASN A 86 14.75 7.88 -14.07
C ASN A 86 14.89 6.76 -13.02
N LEU A 87 15.40 5.60 -13.42
CA LEU A 87 15.85 4.54 -12.52
C LEU A 87 17.36 4.64 -12.31
N ASP A 88 17.81 4.08 -11.20
CA ASP A 88 19.24 3.93 -10.89
C ASP A 88 20.04 5.25 -10.88
N CYS A 89 19.36 6.35 -10.55
CA CYS A 89 19.94 7.69 -10.53
C CYS A 89 19.37 8.55 -9.39
N LEU A 90 20.10 9.63 -9.07
CA LEU A 90 19.68 10.60 -8.07
C LEU A 90 18.67 11.58 -8.67
N LEU A 91 17.43 11.55 -8.16
CA LEU A 91 16.37 12.46 -8.59
C LEU A 91 16.00 13.45 -7.48
N VAL A 92 15.98 14.74 -7.82
CA VAL A 92 15.49 15.76 -6.89
C VAL A 92 14.00 15.54 -6.64
N ARG A 93 13.64 15.20 -5.40
CA ARG A 93 12.27 14.80 -5.03
C ARG A 93 11.24 15.87 -5.38
N ARG A 94 11.61 17.14 -5.21
CA ARG A 94 10.75 18.29 -5.58
C ARG A 94 10.43 18.29 -7.08
N LEU A 95 11.43 18.05 -7.94
CA LEU A 95 11.24 18.06 -9.39
C LEU A 95 10.39 16.87 -9.85
N ALA A 96 10.60 15.68 -9.28
CA ALA A 96 9.74 14.52 -9.55
C ALA A 96 8.28 14.79 -9.16
N PHE A 97 8.07 15.41 -7.99
CA PHE A 97 6.73 15.82 -7.56
C PHE A 97 6.10 16.87 -8.48
N GLU A 98 6.87 17.88 -8.91
CA GLU A 98 6.39 18.89 -9.86
C GLU A 98 6.03 18.29 -11.21
N ASN A 99 6.82 17.33 -11.71
CA ASN A 99 6.51 16.58 -12.92
C ASN A 99 5.19 15.81 -12.79
N TYR A 100 4.99 15.10 -11.67
CA TYR A 100 3.72 14.42 -11.38
C TYR A 100 2.54 15.39 -11.29
N VAL A 101 2.68 16.52 -10.59
CA VAL A 101 1.63 17.53 -10.46
C VAL A 101 1.24 18.11 -11.82
N ARG A 102 2.21 18.31 -12.71
CA ARG A 102 1.96 18.73 -14.11
C ARG A 102 1.22 17.66 -14.90
N PHE A 103 1.62 16.38 -14.76
CA PHE A 103 0.93 15.26 -15.38
C PHE A 103 -0.54 15.15 -14.92
N ALA A 104 -0.78 15.32 -13.62
CA ALA A 104 -2.12 15.30 -13.04
C ALA A 104 -3.01 16.49 -13.47
N GLY A 105 -2.46 17.49 -14.18
CA GLY A 105 -3.20 18.61 -14.74
C GLY A 105 -4.02 19.37 -13.70
N ASN A 106 -5.31 19.58 -13.98
CA ASN A 106 -6.19 20.41 -13.16
C ASN A 106 -6.36 19.89 -11.72
N VAL A 107 -6.19 18.59 -11.47
CA VAL A 107 -6.28 18.02 -10.10
C VAL A 107 -4.93 18.03 -9.37
N GLY A 108 -3.86 18.52 -10.01
CA GLY A 108 -2.51 18.60 -9.44
C GLY A 108 -2.45 19.32 -8.09
N HIS A 109 -3.26 20.38 -7.91
CA HIS A 109 -3.34 21.16 -6.67
C HIS A 109 -3.83 20.36 -5.44
N GLN A 110 -4.45 19.18 -5.65
CA GLN A 110 -4.92 18.31 -4.57
C GLN A 110 -3.82 17.38 -4.02
N TYR A 111 -2.65 17.33 -4.67
CA TYR A 111 -1.54 16.52 -4.24
C TYR A 111 -0.59 17.33 -3.35
N SER A 112 -0.10 16.67 -2.31
CA SER A 112 0.93 17.22 -1.42
C SER A 112 2.15 16.30 -1.43
N MET A 113 3.31 16.81 -1.03
CA MET A 113 4.54 16.02 -0.92
C MET A 113 4.36 14.78 -0.03
N LYS A 114 3.56 14.89 1.05
CA LYS A 114 3.24 13.76 1.93
C LYS A 114 2.46 12.67 1.19
N ARG A 115 1.48 13.06 0.37
CA ARG A 115 0.69 12.13 -0.46
C ARG A 115 1.57 11.51 -1.55
N PHE A 116 2.40 12.30 -2.21
CA PHE A 116 3.35 11.83 -3.22
C PHE A 116 4.29 10.74 -2.67
N VAL A 117 4.92 10.96 -1.52
CA VAL A 117 5.80 9.96 -0.89
C VAL A 117 5.03 8.69 -0.51
N LYS A 118 3.77 8.83 -0.07
CA LYS A 118 2.91 7.68 0.24
C LYS A 118 2.60 6.86 -1.01
N GLN A 119 2.26 7.53 -2.12
CA GLN A 119 1.99 6.90 -3.41
C GLN A 119 3.25 6.23 -3.98
N LEU A 120 4.41 6.90 -3.91
CA LEU A 120 5.68 6.34 -4.37
C LEU A 120 6.05 5.06 -3.62
N LYS A 121 5.88 5.04 -2.30
CA LYS A 121 6.10 3.81 -1.50
C LYS A 121 5.15 2.68 -1.89
N ALA A 122 3.90 3.01 -2.22
CA ALA A 122 2.93 2.02 -2.68
C ALA A 122 3.28 1.49 -4.08
N PHE A 123 3.77 2.34 -4.99
CA PHE A 123 4.28 1.95 -6.30
C PHE A 123 5.45 0.98 -6.17
N VAL A 124 6.47 1.31 -5.37
CA VAL A 124 7.64 0.43 -5.16
C VAL A 124 7.24 -0.92 -4.55
N ALA A 125 6.25 -0.94 -3.64
CA ALA A 125 5.77 -2.18 -3.05
C ALA A 125 5.01 -3.10 -4.03
N LEU A 126 4.50 -2.54 -5.14
CA LEU A 126 3.73 -3.27 -6.16
C LEU A 126 4.50 -3.49 -7.47
N SER A 127 5.57 -2.75 -7.70
CA SER A 127 6.35 -2.78 -8.95
C SER A 127 7.08 -4.11 -9.13
N GLN A 128 7.07 -4.61 -10.37
CA GLN A 128 7.85 -5.77 -10.75
C GLN A 128 9.28 -5.41 -11.15
N GLU A 129 9.56 -4.15 -11.50
CA GLU A 129 10.84 -3.69 -12.05
C GLU A 129 11.72 -3.01 -10.99
N VAL A 130 11.09 -2.41 -9.97
CA VAL A 130 11.81 -1.70 -8.90
C VAL A 130 12.16 -2.68 -7.79
N TYR A 131 13.42 -2.68 -7.38
CA TYR A 131 13.92 -3.45 -6.24
C TYR A 131 13.68 -2.72 -4.92
N MET A 132 14.06 -1.44 -4.84
CA MET A 132 13.85 -0.64 -3.62
C MET A 132 13.88 0.87 -3.85
N LEU A 133 13.28 1.58 -2.90
CA LEU A 133 13.39 3.03 -2.76
C LEU A 133 14.53 3.37 -1.79
N ASN A 134 15.43 4.25 -2.24
CA ASN A 134 16.55 4.80 -1.50
C ASN A 134 17.47 3.73 -0.90
N PRO A 135 18.46 3.24 -1.67
CA PRO A 135 19.45 2.29 -1.18
C PRO A 135 20.10 2.75 0.14
N PRO A 136 20.28 1.86 1.13
CA PRO A 136 20.82 2.22 2.45
C PRO A 136 22.19 2.90 2.38
N GLU A 137 23.00 2.58 1.37
CA GLU A 137 24.34 3.13 1.14
C GLU A 137 24.31 4.63 0.86
N LEU A 138 23.21 5.14 0.28
CA LEU A 138 23.02 6.57 -0.02
C LEU A 138 22.33 7.34 1.12
N CYS A 139 21.74 6.61 2.06
CA CYS A 139 20.88 7.17 3.08
C CYS A 139 21.67 7.70 4.29
N ASN A 140 21.13 8.75 4.90
CA ASN A 140 21.50 9.15 6.24
C ASN A 140 20.85 8.24 7.31
N SER A 141 21.12 8.50 8.59
CA SER A 141 20.55 7.76 9.73
C SER A 141 19.02 7.77 9.82
N GLN A 142 18.34 8.65 9.08
CA GLN A 142 16.89 8.74 9.01
C GLN A 142 16.30 8.03 7.78
N GLY A 143 17.11 7.32 6.99
CA GLY A 143 16.67 6.65 5.77
C GLY A 143 16.33 7.62 4.63
N ARG A 144 16.94 8.81 4.61
CA ARG A 144 16.74 9.83 3.59
C ARG A 144 18.03 10.10 2.84
N ILE A 145 17.92 10.42 1.56
CA ILE A 145 19.03 10.93 0.76
C ILE A 145 18.90 12.46 0.75
N SER A 146 19.93 13.14 1.25
CA SER A 146 20.02 14.60 1.20
C SER A 146 21.35 14.99 0.55
N ARG A 147 21.30 15.89 -0.43
CA ARG A 147 22.48 16.33 -1.19
C ARG A 147 22.45 17.86 -1.33
N ARG A 148 23.64 18.48 -1.43
CA ARG A 148 23.74 19.92 -1.74
C ARG A 148 23.72 20.11 -3.25
N ILE A 149 22.74 20.84 -3.76
CA ILE A 149 22.60 21.23 -5.17
C ILE A 149 22.48 22.74 -5.20
N ASP A 150 23.32 23.43 -5.97
CA ASP A 150 23.36 24.90 -6.08
C ASP A 150 23.38 25.63 -4.72
N GLY A 151 24.15 25.09 -3.76
CA GLY A 151 24.29 25.64 -2.42
C GLY A 151 23.10 25.39 -1.47
N LYS A 152 22.05 24.70 -1.94
CA LYS A 152 20.87 24.35 -1.14
C LYS A 152 20.84 22.85 -0.82
N MET A 153 20.41 22.52 0.40
CA MET A 153 20.13 21.13 0.76
C MET A 153 18.81 20.71 0.12
N GLU A 154 18.86 19.68 -0.74
CA GLU A 154 17.70 19.11 -1.41
C GLU A 154 17.47 17.67 -0.98
N ASP A 155 16.20 17.28 -0.96
CA ASP A 155 15.79 15.88 -0.74
C ASP A 155 15.79 15.12 -2.05
N ILE A 156 16.41 13.95 -2.03
CA ILE A 156 16.62 13.12 -3.21
C ILE A 156 15.84 11.81 -3.06
N ILE A 157 15.34 11.30 -4.18
CA ILE A 157 14.82 9.93 -4.30
C ILE A 157 15.70 9.14 -5.27
N TYR A 158 15.85 7.86 -5.01
CA TYR A 158 16.54 6.92 -5.88
C TYR A 158 15.70 5.63 -5.94
N LEU A 159 15.32 5.18 -7.13
CA LEU A 159 14.67 3.89 -7.30
C LEU A 159 15.68 2.93 -7.93
N ARG A 160 16.09 1.92 -7.17
CA ARG A 160 16.99 0.87 -7.65
C ARG A 160 16.18 -0.12 -8.48
N SER A 161 16.59 -0.39 -9.72
CA SER A 161 15.96 -1.43 -10.53
C SER A 161 16.36 -2.83 -10.06
N LYS A 162 15.52 -3.83 -10.33
CA LYS A 162 15.86 -5.24 -10.09
C LYS A 162 16.99 -5.70 -10.97
N LYS A 163 17.00 -5.28 -12.23
CA LYS A 163 18.08 -5.55 -13.17
C LYS A 163 19.44 -5.13 -12.63
N ALA A 164 19.59 -3.85 -12.25
CA ALA A 164 20.84 -3.36 -11.69
C ALA A 164 21.21 -4.10 -10.40
N HIS A 165 20.22 -4.45 -9.55
CA HIS A 165 20.47 -5.24 -8.35
C HIS A 165 20.97 -6.67 -8.66
N GLU A 166 20.35 -7.37 -9.61
CA GLU A 166 20.70 -8.73 -10.03
C GLU A 166 22.06 -8.79 -10.75
N GLU A 167 22.40 -7.74 -11.50
CA GLU A 167 23.69 -7.58 -12.18
C GLU A 167 24.79 -7.05 -11.24
N GLU A 168 24.47 -6.83 -9.96
CA GLU A 168 25.39 -6.30 -8.93
C GLU A 168 26.08 -4.99 -9.34
N GLU A 169 25.39 -4.15 -10.13
CA GLU A 169 25.94 -2.87 -10.56
C GLU A 169 26.21 -1.96 -9.35
N PRO A 170 27.22 -1.08 -9.38
CA PRO A 170 27.40 -0.11 -8.31
C PRO A 170 26.18 0.82 -8.19
N VAL A 171 25.89 1.29 -6.98
CA VAL A 171 24.87 2.33 -6.76
C VAL A 171 25.42 3.67 -7.24
N ASN A 172 24.67 4.35 -8.12
CA ASN A 172 25.09 5.63 -8.66
C ASN A 172 24.84 6.77 -7.66
N ASP A 173 25.91 7.33 -7.08
CA ASP A 173 25.85 8.50 -6.19
C ASP A 173 26.22 9.82 -6.90
N SER A 174 26.20 9.85 -8.24
CA SER A 174 26.48 11.07 -9.01
C SER A 174 25.20 11.68 -9.59
N PHE A 175 25.16 13.02 -9.59
CA PHE A 175 24.22 13.79 -10.42
C PHE A 175 24.74 13.98 -11.85
N ASP A 176 25.95 13.49 -12.16
CA ASP A 176 26.50 13.62 -13.49
C ASP A 176 25.68 12.79 -14.51
N PRO A 177 25.41 13.37 -15.69
CA PRO A 177 24.52 12.81 -16.70
C PRO A 177 24.83 11.35 -17.08
N PRO A 178 23.80 10.60 -17.54
CA PRO A 178 23.11 11.03 -18.75
C PRO A 178 21.58 11.07 -18.66
N TYR A 179 20.94 11.84 -17.77
CA TYR A 179 19.47 12.00 -17.86
C TYR A 179 19.04 13.46 -17.74
N ARG A 180 19.05 14.14 -18.89
CA ARG A 180 18.31 15.39 -19.06
C ARG A 180 16.83 15.01 -19.10
N LEU A 181 16.04 15.51 -18.15
CA LEU A 181 14.59 15.60 -18.34
C LEU A 181 14.37 16.37 -19.65
N PRO A 182 13.74 15.80 -20.69
CA PRO A 182 13.32 16.60 -21.82
C PRO A 182 12.34 17.66 -21.32
N TYR A 183 12.60 18.90 -21.71
CA TYR A 183 11.75 20.06 -21.44
C TYR A 183 10.32 19.82 -21.94
#